data_AF-A0A291H217-F1
#
_entry.id   AF-A0A291H217-F1
#
_cell.length_a   1.000
_cell.length_b   1.000
_cell.length_c   1.000
_cell.angle_alpha   90.00
_cell.angle_beta   90.00
_cell.angle_gamma   90.00
#
_symmetry.space_group_name_H-M   'P 1'
#
loop_
_entity.id
_entity.type
_entity.pdbx_description
1 polymer ?
#
loop_
_entity_poly.entity_id
_entity_poly.type
_entity_poly.pdbx_seq_one_letter_code
_entity_poly.pdbx_strand_id
1 'polypeptide(L)'
;MGNDFRFSERRVSIPGPEGNLDGVMTLPDDGTARGVVLMVHGDAAAEATQDGLYDAWFEGAADAGFATISWSKPGVGGSDGDWLSQSMSDRATEVEAVLDWAQARDDVPTDTIVLWGASQAGWVLPKVVAARADVDGVVAVSPAINWLRQGRFNLLAELDHDKASTQERERAVEESDHTRKLLEQRASYEDYLATTDTADPMSKDRWRFVMRNFGADAESDLVAAGTREIPVHLMVGLHDRNVDVAETEDVYRSTFGPHLTVSRLDGAHSLARTAMEDNDAIGLAAAIFWPRAIFAPRAIDDYSSFLSTIG
;
A
#
# COMPACT_ATOMS: atom_id res chain seq x y z
N MET A 1 -24.33 1.17 -16.76
CA MET A 1 -24.04 -0.05 -15.98
C MET A 1 -22.55 -0.01 -15.71
N GLY A 2 -22.10 0.44 -14.53
CA GLY A 2 -20.67 0.65 -14.28
C GLY A 2 -20.33 0.93 -12.81
N ASN A 3 -21.16 1.70 -12.12
CA ASN A 3 -20.92 2.17 -10.75
C ASN A 3 -21.96 1.64 -9.74
N ASP A 4 -22.51 0.47 -10.02
CA ASP A 4 -23.34 -0.28 -9.08
C ASP A 4 -22.42 -1.33 -8.43
N PHE A 5 -22.11 -1.13 -7.16
CA PHE A 5 -21.24 -2.00 -6.39
C PHE A 5 -22.05 -2.75 -5.34
N ARG A 6 -21.67 -4.01 -5.09
CA ARG A 6 -22.38 -4.92 -4.15
C ARG A 6 -21.95 -4.71 -2.70
N PHE A 7 -21.98 -3.45 -2.26
CA PHE A 7 -21.75 -3.08 -0.87
C PHE A 7 -22.52 -1.80 -0.53
N SER A 8 -22.84 -1.66 0.76
CA SER A 8 -23.25 -0.38 1.34
C SER A 8 -22.04 0.33 1.93
N GLU A 9 -21.97 1.65 1.79
CA GLU A 9 -20.90 2.48 2.34
C GLU A 9 -21.45 3.47 3.38
N ARG A 10 -20.70 3.68 4.46
CA ARG A 10 -20.92 4.79 5.38
C ARG A 10 -19.62 5.48 5.76
N ARG A 11 -19.68 6.79 5.98
CA ARG A 11 -18.57 7.57 6.53
C ARG A 11 -18.43 7.33 8.03
N VAL A 12 -17.19 7.26 8.50
CA VAL A 12 -16.82 7.08 9.90
C VAL A 12 -15.72 8.07 10.28
N SER A 13 -15.69 8.46 11.55
CA SER A 13 -14.62 9.26 12.13
C SER A 13 -13.88 8.39 13.13
N ILE A 14 -12.59 8.20 12.92
CA ILE A 14 -11.76 7.26 13.69
C ILE A 14 -10.74 8.10 14.48
N PRO A 15 -10.70 8.03 15.82
CA PRO A 15 -9.66 8.69 16.60
C PRO A 15 -8.29 8.07 16.25
N GLY A 16 -7.39 8.89 15.70
CA GLY A 16 -6.01 8.51 15.39
C GLY A 16 -4.98 9.23 16.26
N PRO A 17 -3.68 8.93 16.08
CA PRO A 17 -2.60 9.50 16.89
C PRO A 17 -2.44 11.03 16.76
N GLU A 18 -2.75 11.58 15.58
CA GLU A 18 -2.58 13.01 15.25
C GLU A 18 -3.92 13.77 15.16
N GLY A 19 -5.01 13.15 15.61
CA GLY A 19 -6.37 13.71 15.52
C GLY A 19 -7.33 12.73 14.85
N ASN A 20 -8.48 13.22 14.41
CA ASN A 20 -9.48 12.36 13.78
C ASN A 20 -9.07 12.01 12.35
N LEU A 21 -9.19 10.73 12.01
CA LEU A 21 -9.08 10.22 10.66
C LEU A 21 -10.49 10.10 10.08
N ASP A 22 -10.67 10.69 8.90
CA ASP A 22 -11.89 10.57 8.12
C ASP A 22 -11.82 9.27 7.30
N GLY A 23 -12.82 8.40 7.49
CA GLY A 23 -12.82 7.09 6.85
C GLY A 23 -14.16 6.65 6.27
N VAL A 24 -14.11 5.54 5.56
CA VAL A 24 -15.25 4.81 5.04
C VAL A 24 -15.27 3.42 5.65
N MET A 25 -16.46 2.94 5.97
CA MET A 25 -16.71 1.55 6.29
C MET A 25 -17.73 1.00 5.30
N THR A 26 -17.42 -0.13 4.68
CA THR A 26 -18.35 -0.84 3.79
C THR A 26 -18.84 -2.12 4.44
N LEU A 27 -20.05 -2.55 4.04
CA LEU A 27 -20.67 -3.81 4.44
C LEU A 27 -21.26 -4.50 3.20
N PRO A 28 -21.31 -5.85 3.17
CA PRO A 28 -22.14 -6.57 2.22
C PRO A 28 -23.58 -6.04 2.20
N ASP A 29 -24.27 -6.11 1.06
CA ASP A 29 -25.62 -5.54 0.88
C ASP A 29 -26.67 -6.13 1.84
N ASP A 30 -26.48 -7.38 2.27
CA ASP A 30 -27.34 -8.03 3.27
C ASP A 30 -27.03 -7.60 4.72
N GLY A 31 -26.03 -6.72 4.89
CA GLY A 31 -25.57 -6.17 6.15
C GLY A 31 -24.79 -7.16 7.03
N THR A 32 -24.56 -8.38 6.55
CA THR A 32 -23.97 -9.46 7.37
C THR A 32 -22.53 -9.72 6.93
N ALA A 33 -21.59 -9.26 7.75
CA ALA A 33 -20.17 -9.52 7.55
C ALA A 33 -19.62 -10.44 8.65
N ARG A 34 -18.74 -11.37 8.27
CA ARG A 34 -18.10 -12.34 9.17
C ARG A 34 -16.75 -11.87 9.73
N GLY A 35 -16.28 -10.73 9.26
CA GLY A 35 -14.96 -10.19 9.52
C GLY A 35 -14.79 -8.81 8.87
N VAL A 36 -13.64 -8.21 9.07
CA VAL A 36 -13.30 -6.89 8.52
C VAL A 36 -11.91 -6.88 7.88
N VAL A 37 -11.79 -6.22 6.74
CA VAL A 37 -10.51 -5.92 6.08
C VAL A 37 -10.15 -4.46 6.34
N LEU A 38 -8.98 -4.20 6.91
CA LEU A 38 -8.42 -2.84 7.03
C LEU A 38 -7.50 -2.56 5.85
N MET A 39 -7.74 -1.44 5.17
CA MET A 39 -7.05 -1.06 3.94
C MET A 39 -5.94 -0.05 4.23
N VAL A 40 -4.68 -0.47 4.09
CA VAL A 40 -3.50 0.35 4.39
C VAL A 40 -2.89 0.89 3.10
N HIS A 41 -2.99 2.20 2.90
CA HIS A 41 -2.53 2.89 1.70
C HIS A 41 -1.01 2.77 1.44
N GLY A 42 -0.63 2.90 0.16
CA GLY A 42 0.75 3.02 -0.31
C GLY A 42 1.38 4.38 -0.02
N ASP A 43 2.39 4.81 -0.78
CA ASP A 43 2.95 6.16 -0.69
C ASP A 43 2.03 7.19 -1.38
N ALA A 44 2.28 8.49 -1.18
CA ALA A 44 1.48 9.63 -1.64
C ALA A 44 0.22 9.92 -0.79
N ALA A 45 -0.36 11.10 -1.00
CA ALA A 45 -1.62 11.49 -0.39
C ALA A 45 -2.74 10.62 -0.97
N ALA A 46 -3.57 10.03 -0.10
CA ALA A 46 -4.71 9.21 -0.49
C ALA A 46 -5.86 9.48 0.49
N GLU A 47 -7.05 9.76 -0.06
CA GLU A 47 -8.28 9.72 0.72
C GLU A 47 -8.83 8.30 0.78
N ALA A 48 -9.85 8.09 1.62
CA ALA A 48 -10.32 6.78 2.04
C ALA A 48 -10.75 5.82 0.91
N THR A 49 -11.25 6.29 -0.24
CA THR A 49 -11.63 5.42 -1.38
C THR A 49 -10.58 5.36 -2.49
N GLN A 50 -9.49 6.11 -2.34
CA GLN A 50 -8.50 6.41 -3.37
C GLN A 50 -9.14 6.84 -4.70
N ASP A 51 -10.00 7.86 -4.68
CA ASP A 51 -10.80 8.37 -5.78
C ASP A 51 -11.66 7.29 -6.46
N GLY A 52 -12.18 6.34 -5.66
CA GLY A 52 -12.98 5.19 -6.10
C GLY A 52 -12.16 4.00 -6.63
N LEU A 53 -10.83 4.08 -6.66
CA LEU A 53 -9.98 2.94 -7.06
C LEU A 53 -10.10 1.77 -6.08
N TYR A 54 -10.54 2.00 -4.85
CA TYR A 54 -10.75 0.94 -3.87
C TYR A 54 -12.11 0.24 -3.97
N ASP A 55 -13.07 0.77 -4.73
CA ASP A 55 -14.42 0.21 -4.78
C ASP A 55 -14.44 -1.24 -5.28
N ALA A 56 -13.54 -1.61 -6.22
CA ALA A 56 -13.43 -2.99 -6.68
C ALA A 56 -12.86 -3.93 -5.60
N TRP A 57 -11.95 -3.44 -4.75
CA TRP A 57 -11.44 -4.17 -3.60
C TRP A 57 -12.49 -4.28 -2.50
N PHE A 58 -13.28 -3.22 -2.25
CA PHE A 58 -14.40 -3.26 -1.31
C PHE A 58 -15.46 -4.28 -1.74
N GLU A 59 -15.81 -4.29 -3.02
CA GLU A 59 -16.74 -5.27 -3.57
C GLU A 59 -16.19 -6.71 -3.47
N GLY A 60 -14.91 -6.94 -3.79
CA GLY A 60 -14.31 -8.26 -3.66
C GLY A 60 -14.31 -8.79 -2.22
N ALA A 61 -14.15 -7.88 -1.24
CA ALA A 61 -14.28 -8.21 0.18
C ALA A 61 -15.74 -8.51 0.56
N ALA A 62 -16.68 -7.70 0.11
CA ALA A 62 -18.10 -7.89 0.35
C ALA A 62 -18.61 -9.23 -0.24
N ASP A 63 -18.17 -9.59 -1.44
CA ASP A 63 -18.46 -10.89 -2.08
C ASP A 63 -17.92 -12.08 -1.26
N ALA A 64 -16.83 -11.87 -0.51
CA ALA A 64 -16.25 -12.86 0.42
C ALA A 64 -16.89 -12.79 1.83
N GLY A 65 -17.88 -11.93 2.06
CA GLY A 65 -18.57 -11.76 3.33
C GLY A 65 -17.82 -10.90 4.35
N PHE A 66 -16.89 -10.05 3.92
CA PHE A 66 -16.14 -9.14 4.79
C PHE A 66 -16.65 -7.69 4.68
N ALA A 67 -16.64 -6.98 5.79
CA ALA A 67 -16.67 -5.52 5.81
C ALA A 67 -15.29 -4.97 5.39
N THR A 68 -15.22 -3.72 4.95
CA THR A 68 -13.93 -3.01 4.83
C THR A 68 -13.91 -1.74 5.67
N ILE A 69 -12.75 -1.39 6.20
CA ILE A 69 -12.45 -0.07 6.77
C ILE A 69 -11.26 0.50 6.01
N SER A 70 -11.42 1.70 5.47
CA SER A 70 -10.37 2.48 4.82
C SER A 70 -10.46 3.91 5.32
N TRP A 71 -9.34 4.64 5.38
CA TRP A 71 -9.31 5.99 5.94
C TRP A 71 -8.35 6.89 5.20
N SER A 72 -8.73 8.16 5.06
CA SER A 72 -7.89 9.19 4.48
C SER A 72 -6.65 9.37 5.35
N LYS A 73 -5.48 9.40 4.71
CA LYS A 73 -4.21 9.68 5.41
C LYS A 73 -4.27 11.02 6.16
N PRO A 74 -3.46 11.22 7.22
CA PRO A 74 -3.42 12.48 7.93
C PRO A 74 -3.20 13.69 7.00
N GLY A 75 -4.04 14.73 7.17
CA GLY A 75 -4.06 15.92 6.32
C GLY A 75 -4.76 15.77 4.97
N VAL A 76 -5.38 14.62 4.68
CA VAL A 76 -6.08 14.32 3.42
C VAL A 76 -7.55 14.02 3.68
N GLY A 77 -8.45 14.33 2.73
CA GLY A 77 -9.86 13.89 2.74
C GLY A 77 -10.75 14.43 3.88
N GLY A 78 -10.19 15.15 4.84
CA GLY A 78 -10.87 15.58 6.07
C GLY A 78 -10.20 15.08 7.36
N SER A 79 -9.17 14.23 7.24
CA SER A 79 -8.34 13.81 8.37
C SER A 79 -7.47 14.95 8.89
N ASP A 80 -7.32 15.01 10.21
CA ASP A 80 -6.35 15.88 10.89
C ASP A 80 -4.90 15.40 10.64
N GLY A 81 -3.90 16.19 11.03
CA GLY A 81 -2.48 15.83 10.97
C GLY A 81 -1.81 16.04 9.61
N ASP A 82 -0.65 15.40 9.41
CA ASP A 82 0.11 15.44 8.16
C ASP A 82 0.86 14.11 7.91
N TRP A 83 0.51 13.39 6.84
CA TRP A 83 1.16 12.11 6.54
C TRP A 83 2.66 12.27 6.21
N LEU A 84 3.12 13.45 5.78
CA LEU A 84 4.54 13.73 5.56
C LEU A 84 5.31 13.91 6.89
N SER A 85 4.63 14.09 8.03
CA SER A 85 5.28 14.06 9.34
C SER A 85 5.50 12.66 9.90
N GLN A 86 4.92 11.62 9.30
CA GLN A 86 4.99 10.25 9.83
C GLN A 86 6.29 9.52 9.45
N SER A 87 6.74 8.65 10.36
CA SER A 87 7.62 7.51 10.07
C SER A 87 6.80 6.25 9.72
N MET A 88 7.45 5.20 9.20
CA MET A 88 6.77 3.90 9.00
C MET A 88 6.27 3.28 10.32
N SER A 89 6.90 3.60 11.45
CA SER A 89 6.40 3.22 12.78
C SER A 89 5.17 4.02 13.18
N ASP A 90 5.15 5.33 12.93
CA ASP A 90 3.95 6.15 13.20
C ASP A 90 2.76 5.67 12.37
N ARG A 91 3.01 5.28 11.11
CA ARG A 91 1.99 4.63 10.26
C ARG A 91 1.48 3.31 10.83
N ALA A 92 2.34 2.50 11.47
CA ALA A 92 1.89 1.27 12.12
C ALA A 92 1.02 1.57 13.35
N THR A 93 1.41 2.56 14.16
CA THR A 93 0.59 3.04 15.28
C THR A 93 -0.76 3.61 14.82
N GLU A 94 -0.82 4.24 13.65
CA GLU A 94 -2.08 4.66 13.04
C GLU A 94 -2.99 3.46 12.73
N VAL A 95 -2.46 2.39 12.11
CA VAL A 95 -3.23 1.16 11.83
C VAL A 95 -3.71 0.50 13.13
N GLU A 96 -2.86 0.45 14.16
CA GLU A 96 -3.23 -0.06 15.49
C GLU A 96 -4.37 0.75 16.12
N ALA A 97 -4.38 2.08 15.96
CA ALA A 97 -5.48 2.92 16.43
C ALA A 97 -6.80 2.62 15.71
N VAL A 98 -6.76 2.33 14.40
CA VAL A 98 -7.96 1.90 13.65
C VAL A 98 -8.46 0.53 14.13
N LEU A 99 -7.55 -0.41 14.39
CA LEU A 99 -7.89 -1.73 14.96
C LEU A 99 -8.55 -1.60 16.34
N ASP A 100 -7.95 -0.81 17.24
CA ASP A 100 -8.49 -0.58 18.58
C ASP A 100 -9.87 0.09 18.53
N TRP A 101 -10.06 1.06 17.64
CA TRP A 101 -11.35 1.68 17.41
C TRP A 101 -12.39 0.69 16.89
N ALA A 102 -12.01 -0.17 15.94
CA ALA A 102 -12.90 -1.19 15.38
C ALA A 102 -13.35 -2.18 16.46
N GLN A 103 -12.44 -2.70 17.27
CA GLN A 103 -12.74 -3.69 18.32
C GLN A 103 -13.56 -3.13 19.48
N ALA A 104 -13.50 -1.82 19.72
CA ALA A 104 -14.29 -1.17 20.76
C ALA A 104 -15.77 -1.00 20.39
N ARG A 105 -16.21 -1.48 19.21
CA ARG A 105 -17.53 -1.22 18.65
C ARG A 105 -18.28 -2.51 18.34
N ASP A 106 -19.50 -2.62 18.88
CA ASP A 106 -20.39 -3.75 18.61
C ASP A 106 -20.93 -3.79 17.16
N ASP A 107 -20.86 -2.66 16.44
CA ASP A 107 -21.32 -2.54 15.04
C ASP A 107 -20.19 -2.75 14.01
N VAL A 108 -19.02 -3.23 14.43
CA VAL A 108 -17.92 -3.61 13.55
C VAL A 108 -17.62 -5.12 13.72
N PRO A 109 -17.64 -5.92 12.64
CA PRO A 109 -17.48 -7.37 12.72
C PRO A 109 -15.99 -7.75 12.84
N THR A 110 -15.44 -7.66 14.04
CA THR A 110 -14.02 -7.95 14.31
C THR A 110 -13.73 -9.40 14.69
N ASP A 111 -14.64 -10.35 14.39
CA ASP A 111 -14.44 -11.78 14.64
C ASP A 111 -13.32 -12.39 13.79
N THR A 112 -13.05 -11.79 12.64
CA THR A 112 -11.91 -12.12 11.77
C THR A 112 -11.36 -10.83 11.20
N ILE A 113 -10.07 -10.54 11.41
CA ILE A 113 -9.41 -9.31 10.97
C ILE A 113 -8.35 -9.64 9.92
N VAL A 114 -8.49 -9.02 8.75
CA VAL A 114 -7.49 -9.11 7.68
C VAL A 114 -6.89 -7.73 7.43
N LEU A 115 -5.57 -7.66 7.30
CA LEU A 115 -4.92 -6.45 6.82
C LEU A 115 -4.68 -6.57 5.33
N TRP A 116 -5.17 -5.60 4.55
CA TRP A 116 -4.80 -5.42 3.16
C TRP A 116 -3.88 -4.21 3.06
N GLY A 117 -2.80 -4.28 2.30
CA GLY A 117 -1.97 -3.11 2.06
C GLY A 117 -1.12 -3.20 0.82
N ALA A 118 -0.89 -2.04 0.20
CA ALA A 118 -0.17 -1.94 -1.05
C ALA A 118 1.14 -1.14 -0.95
N SER A 119 2.15 -1.50 -1.74
CA SER A 119 3.37 -0.69 -1.94
C SER A 119 4.08 -0.34 -0.61
N GLN A 120 4.13 0.94 -0.21
CA GLN A 120 4.69 1.41 1.07
C GLN A 120 4.13 0.69 2.30
N ALA A 121 2.90 0.17 2.24
CA ALA A 121 2.34 -0.61 3.32
C ALA A 121 3.17 -1.87 3.66
N GLY A 122 4.03 -2.34 2.75
CA GLY A 122 4.98 -3.42 3.02
C GLY A 122 5.92 -3.16 4.20
N TRP A 123 6.24 -1.90 4.51
CA TRP A 123 6.99 -1.53 5.72
C TRP A 123 6.13 -1.42 6.98
N VAL A 124 4.80 -1.33 6.83
CA VAL A 124 3.84 -1.04 7.91
C VAL A 124 3.18 -2.33 8.41
N LEU A 125 2.62 -3.12 7.50
CA LEU A 125 1.91 -4.37 7.80
C LEU A 125 2.68 -5.32 8.74
N PRO A 126 3.97 -5.66 8.49
CA PRO A 126 4.68 -6.60 9.36
C PRO A 126 4.89 -6.06 10.78
N LYS A 127 4.98 -4.74 10.98
CA LYS A 127 5.07 -4.14 12.31
C LYS A 127 3.80 -4.39 13.11
N VAL A 128 2.65 -4.14 12.49
CA VAL A 128 1.34 -4.37 13.09
C VAL A 128 1.16 -5.85 13.42
N VAL A 129 1.43 -6.74 12.47
CA VAL A 129 1.29 -8.20 12.66
C VAL A 129 2.22 -8.72 13.77
N ALA A 130 3.45 -8.21 13.86
CA ALA A 130 4.35 -8.59 14.94
C ALA A 130 3.86 -8.13 16.33
N ALA A 131 3.15 -7.00 16.40
CA ALA A 131 2.67 -6.41 17.66
C ALA A 131 1.26 -6.89 18.06
N ARG A 132 0.43 -7.33 17.11
CA ARG A 132 -1.00 -7.60 17.29
C ARG A 132 -1.31 -9.08 17.21
N ALA A 133 -2.06 -9.59 18.19
CA ALA A 133 -2.38 -11.01 18.28
C ALA A 133 -3.70 -11.42 17.62
N ASP A 134 -4.46 -10.41 17.22
CA ASP A 134 -5.84 -10.40 16.78
C ASP A 134 -5.97 -10.16 15.27
N VAL A 135 -4.86 -10.17 14.53
CA VAL A 135 -4.87 -10.19 13.06
C VAL A 135 -4.83 -11.63 12.59
N ASP A 136 -5.78 -12.02 11.74
CA ASP A 136 -5.99 -13.40 11.28
C ASP A 136 -5.44 -13.66 9.88
N GLY A 137 -5.19 -12.62 9.09
CA GLY A 137 -4.62 -12.76 7.76
C GLY A 137 -4.06 -11.46 7.19
N VAL A 138 -3.23 -11.59 6.15
CA VAL A 138 -2.64 -10.45 5.45
C VAL A 138 -2.76 -10.63 3.94
N VAL A 139 -3.20 -9.58 3.23
CA VAL A 139 -3.08 -9.43 1.78
C VAL A 139 -2.07 -8.33 1.49
N ALA A 140 -0.93 -8.70 0.93
CA ALA A 140 0.14 -7.78 0.56
C ALA A 140 0.17 -7.60 -0.96
N VAL A 141 -0.15 -6.40 -1.44
CA VAL A 141 -0.23 -6.06 -2.87
C VAL A 141 1.02 -5.30 -3.27
N SER A 142 1.89 -5.93 -4.06
CA SER A 142 3.18 -5.37 -4.49
C SER A 142 3.94 -4.66 -3.35
N PRO A 143 4.16 -5.32 -2.20
CA PRO A 143 4.71 -4.69 -1.00
C PRO A 143 6.20 -4.34 -1.17
N ALA A 144 6.60 -3.19 -0.64
CA ALA A 144 8.01 -2.82 -0.58
C ALA A 144 8.75 -3.49 0.61
N ILE A 145 10.03 -3.83 0.42
CA ILE A 145 10.89 -4.49 1.43
C ILE A 145 11.92 -3.52 1.99
N ASN A 146 12.84 -3.02 1.14
CA ASN A 146 13.91 -2.12 1.55
C ASN A 146 13.86 -0.84 0.70
N TRP A 147 13.76 0.31 1.36
CA TRP A 147 13.57 1.61 0.69
C TRP A 147 14.65 1.90 -0.37
N LEU A 148 15.92 1.68 -0.03
CA LEU A 148 17.03 2.01 -0.93
C LEU A 148 17.14 1.02 -2.09
N ARG A 149 16.93 -0.28 -1.84
CA ARG A 149 16.93 -1.29 -2.90
C ARG A 149 15.77 -1.07 -3.87
N GLN A 150 14.56 -0.83 -3.35
CA GLN A 150 13.39 -0.57 -4.17
C GLN A 150 13.52 0.75 -4.96
N GLY A 151 14.05 1.82 -4.35
CA GLY A 151 14.33 3.05 -5.07
C GLY A 151 15.34 2.87 -6.22
N ARG A 152 16.38 2.05 -6.03
CA ARG A 152 17.35 1.74 -7.08
C ARG A 152 16.73 0.88 -8.18
N PHE A 153 15.95 -0.15 -7.83
CA PHE A 153 15.22 -0.97 -8.80
C PHE A 153 14.30 -0.11 -9.65
N ASN A 154 13.48 0.72 -9.01
CA ASN A 154 12.53 1.57 -9.72
C ASN A 154 13.19 2.50 -10.72
N LEU A 155 14.26 3.19 -10.32
CA LEU A 155 15.00 4.04 -11.25
C LEU A 155 15.48 3.27 -12.48
N LEU A 156 16.05 2.08 -12.30
CA LEU A 156 16.59 1.30 -13.40
C LEU A 156 15.48 0.74 -14.30
N ALA A 157 14.36 0.31 -13.72
CA ALA A 157 13.20 -0.19 -14.44
C ALA A 157 12.54 0.90 -15.30
N GLU A 158 12.43 2.13 -14.79
CA GLU A 158 11.94 3.28 -15.56
C GLU A 158 12.89 3.62 -16.73
N LEU A 159 14.19 3.67 -16.47
CA LEU A 159 15.18 3.91 -17.53
C LEU A 159 15.17 2.83 -18.61
N ASP A 160 14.92 1.56 -18.24
CA ASP A 160 14.74 0.47 -19.19
C ASP A 160 13.46 0.62 -20.02
N HIS A 161 12.34 0.98 -19.37
CA HIS A 161 11.05 1.22 -20.03
C HIS A 161 11.14 2.37 -21.05
N ASP A 162 11.77 3.48 -20.66
CA ASP A 162 11.98 4.67 -21.50
C ASP A 162 13.06 4.47 -22.57
N LYS A 163 13.75 3.32 -22.55
CA LYS A 163 14.87 3.01 -23.45
C LYS A 163 15.97 4.06 -23.39
N ALA A 164 16.24 4.55 -22.18
CA ALA A 164 17.27 5.54 -21.92
C ALA A 164 18.63 5.08 -22.43
N SER A 165 19.40 6.00 -23.00
CA SER A 165 20.78 5.78 -23.42
C SER A 165 21.68 5.48 -22.21
N THR A 166 22.86 4.91 -22.48
CA THR A 166 23.89 4.69 -21.44
C THR A 166 24.22 5.97 -20.69
N GLN A 167 24.32 7.11 -21.39
CA GLN A 167 24.64 8.39 -20.78
C GLN A 167 23.52 8.91 -19.87
N GLU A 168 22.26 8.79 -20.30
CA GLU A 168 21.10 9.15 -19.45
C GLU A 168 21.05 8.28 -18.20
N ARG A 169 21.31 6.97 -18.34
CA ARG A 169 21.38 6.05 -17.21
C ARG A 169 22.49 6.42 -16.22
N GLU A 170 23.72 6.63 -16.71
CA GLU A 170 24.85 7.02 -15.85
C GLU A 170 24.54 8.29 -15.06
N ARG A 171 24.01 9.33 -15.74
CA ARG A 171 23.61 10.58 -15.09
C ARG A 171 22.54 10.38 -14.02
N ALA A 172 21.47 9.65 -14.33
CA ALA A 172 20.39 9.41 -13.39
C ALA A 172 20.85 8.59 -12.17
N VAL A 173 21.74 7.62 -12.39
CA VAL A 173 22.35 6.84 -11.31
C VAL A 173 23.21 7.72 -10.39
N GLU A 174 24.05 8.58 -10.98
CA GLU A 174 24.88 9.55 -10.24
C GLU A 174 24.04 10.53 -9.42
N GLU A 175 22.94 11.05 -9.97
CA GLU A 175 22.02 11.95 -9.28
C GLU A 175 21.33 11.27 -8.08
N SER A 176 20.91 10.02 -8.27
CA SER A 176 20.34 9.18 -7.21
C SER A 176 21.37 8.90 -6.10
N ASP A 177 22.62 8.58 -6.46
CA ASP A 177 23.70 8.34 -5.49
C ASP A 177 24.09 9.61 -4.73
N HIS A 178 24.09 10.76 -5.39
CA HIS A 178 24.29 12.06 -4.74
C HIS A 178 23.19 12.35 -3.72
N THR A 179 21.93 12.16 -4.10
CA THR A 179 20.78 12.32 -3.19
C THR A 179 20.90 11.38 -1.99
N ARG A 180 21.26 10.11 -2.22
CA ARG A 180 21.49 9.14 -1.15
C ARG A 180 22.60 9.59 -0.20
N LYS A 181 23.73 10.08 -0.73
CA LYS A 181 24.83 10.58 0.08
C LYS A 181 24.41 11.74 0.98
N LEU A 182 23.58 12.66 0.47
CA LEU A 182 23.00 13.75 1.27
C LEU A 182 22.11 13.22 2.41
N LEU A 183 21.30 12.19 2.14
CA LEU A 183 20.49 11.52 3.17
C LEU A 183 21.36 10.85 4.24
N GLU A 184 22.40 10.11 3.84
CA GLU A 184 23.36 9.46 4.75
C GLU A 184 24.12 10.48 5.62
N GLN A 185 24.43 11.64 5.06
CA GLN A 185 25.07 12.76 5.76
C GLN A 185 24.11 13.60 6.61
N ARG A 186 22.80 13.30 6.60
CA ARG A 186 21.76 14.08 7.27
C ARG A 186 21.76 15.56 6.84
N ALA A 187 21.97 15.81 5.55
CA ALA A 187 22.04 17.16 4.99
C ALA A 187 20.73 17.94 5.18
N SER A 188 20.84 19.26 5.28
CA SER A 188 19.66 20.14 5.35
C SER A 188 18.91 20.17 4.01
N TYR A 189 17.66 20.65 4.03
CA TYR A 189 16.92 20.85 2.77
C TYR A 189 17.62 21.88 1.89
N GLU A 190 18.21 22.90 2.50
CA GLU A 190 18.94 23.96 1.83
C GLU A 190 20.20 23.43 1.13
N ASP A 191 20.93 22.50 1.76
CA ASP A 191 22.08 21.82 1.14
C ASP A 191 21.66 20.92 -0.03
N TYR A 192 20.55 20.19 0.12
CA TYR A 192 19.97 19.39 -0.97
C TYR A 192 19.60 20.28 -2.16
N LEU A 193 18.84 21.35 -1.91
CA LEU A 193 18.38 22.25 -2.97
C LEU A 193 19.54 22.97 -3.67
N ALA A 194 20.62 23.29 -2.94
CA ALA A 194 21.80 23.94 -3.51
C ALA A 194 22.66 23.04 -4.40
N THR A 195 22.49 21.71 -4.31
CA THR A 195 23.37 20.74 -4.97
C THR A 195 22.65 19.73 -5.86
N THR A 196 21.32 19.76 -5.92
CA THR A 196 20.54 18.92 -6.82
C THR A 196 20.50 19.54 -8.22
N ASP A 197 20.76 18.72 -9.24
CA ASP A 197 20.66 19.09 -10.65
C ASP A 197 19.34 18.65 -11.29
N THR A 198 18.39 18.20 -10.46
CA THR A 198 17.10 17.67 -10.90
C THR A 198 16.16 18.78 -11.35
N ALA A 199 15.36 18.51 -12.39
CA ALA A 199 14.40 19.48 -12.93
C ALA A 199 13.18 19.70 -12.01
N ASP A 200 12.88 18.73 -11.15
CA ASP A 200 11.75 18.75 -10.22
C ASP A 200 12.20 18.36 -8.81
N PRO A 201 12.85 19.29 -8.06
CA PRO A 201 13.38 18.98 -6.75
C PRO A 201 12.25 18.72 -5.75
N MET A 202 12.52 17.83 -4.79
CA MET A 202 11.57 17.56 -3.72
C MET A 202 11.17 18.84 -2.99
N SER A 203 9.90 18.93 -2.58
CA SER A 203 9.46 19.93 -1.62
C SER A 203 10.18 19.75 -0.28
N LYS A 204 10.22 20.81 0.54
CA LYS A 204 10.85 20.76 1.87
C LYS A 204 10.26 19.66 2.76
N ASP A 205 8.95 19.50 2.73
CA ASP A 205 8.26 18.51 3.56
C ASP A 205 8.47 17.09 3.04
N ARG A 206 8.54 16.91 1.71
CA ARG A 206 8.92 15.63 1.12
C ARG A 206 10.36 15.25 1.45
N TRP A 207 11.31 16.19 1.40
CA TRP A 207 12.70 15.93 1.83
C TRP A 207 12.76 15.47 3.28
N ARG A 208 12.01 16.13 4.19
CA ARG A 208 11.93 15.73 5.60
C ARG A 208 11.35 14.33 5.77
N PHE A 209 10.29 14.01 5.03
CA PHE A 209 9.69 12.68 5.03
C PHE A 209 10.67 11.61 4.58
N VAL A 210 11.39 11.84 3.48
CA VAL A 210 12.42 10.92 2.98
C VAL A 210 13.58 10.80 3.96
N MET A 211 14.08 11.91 4.50
CA MET A 211 15.15 11.92 5.52
C MET A 211 14.79 11.11 6.77
N ARG A 212 13.51 11.07 7.14
CA ARG A 212 13.00 10.26 8.26
C ARG A 212 12.96 8.76 7.91
N ASN A 213 12.61 8.42 6.68
CA ASN A 213 12.21 7.06 6.30
C ASN A 213 13.17 6.32 5.36
N PHE A 214 14.19 6.95 4.78
CA PHE A 214 15.04 6.33 3.75
C PHE A 214 15.77 5.06 4.20
N GLY A 215 15.91 4.85 5.52
CA GLY A 215 16.46 3.64 6.11
C GLY A 215 15.44 2.54 6.39
N ALA A 216 14.20 2.67 5.93
CA ALA A 216 13.15 1.67 6.16
C ALA A 216 13.51 0.35 5.46
N ASP A 217 13.47 -0.71 6.25
CA ASP A 217 13.72 -2.09 5.84
C ASP A 217 12.80 -3.01 6.63
N ALA A 218 11.93 -3.73 5.92
CA ALA A 218 10.92 -4.60 6.49
C ALA A 218 11.46 -5.98 6.88
N GLU A 219 12.67 -6.39 6.48
CA GLU A 219 13.13 -7.78 6.66
C GLU A 219 13.02 -8.26 8.12
N SER A 220 13.46 -7.44 9.08
CA SER A 220 13.38 -7.80 10.50
C SER A 220 11.94 -7.85 11.03
N ASP A 221 11.08 -6.94 10.58
CA ASP A 221 9.67 -6.92 10.96
C ASP A 221 8.93 -8.11 10.34
N LEU A 222 9.26 -8.48 9.10
CA LEU A 222 8.70 -9.65 8.42
C LEU A 222 9.05 -10.94 9.15
N VAL A 223 10.31 -11.09 9.58
CA VAL A 223 10.72 -12.24 10.42
C VAL A 223 9.93 -12.27 11.72
N ALA A 224 9.73 -11.12 12.38
CA ALA A 224 8.93 -11.04 13.59
C ALA A 224 7.45 -11.39 13.33
N ALA A 225 6.86 -10.86 12.26
CA ALA A 225 5.50 -11.18 11.82
C ALA A 225 5.34 -12.66 11.47
N GLY A 226 6.36 -13.30 10.88
CA GLY A 226 6.36 -14.72 10.52
C GLY A 226 6.13 -15.66 11.71
N THR A 227 6.51 -15.23 12.93
CA THR A 227 6.29 -16.00 14.16
C THR A 227 4.80 -16.16 14.54
N ARG A 228 3.92 -15.37 13.90
CA ARG A 228 2.47 -15.44 14.10
C ARG A 228 1.82 -16.63 13.40
N GLU A 229 2.48 -17.21 12.39
CA GLU A 229 1.98 -18.36 11.63
C GLU A 229 0.56 -18.16 11.03
N ILE A 230 0.19 -16.89 10.75
CA ILE A 230 -1.07 -16.54 10.10
C ILE A 230 -0.96 -16.60 8.57
N PRO A 231 -2.03 -16.89 7.84
CA PRO A 231 -2.01 -16.86 6.38
C PRO A 231 -1.64 -15.49 5.81
N VAL A 232 -0.73 -15.50 4.83
CA VAL A 232 -0.32 -14.32 4.06
C VAL A 232 -0.53 -14.58 2.57
N HIS A 233 -1.16 -13.65 1.88
CA HIS A 233 -1.35 -13.66 0.45
C HIS A 233 -0.55 -12.54 -0.20
N LEU A 234 0.45 -12.91 -0.99
CA LEU A 234 1.27 -11.99 -1.76
C LEU A 234 0.73 -11.91 -3.19
N MET A 235 0.28 -10.73 -3.59
CA MET A 235 -0.17 -10.45 -4.96
C MET A 235 0.84 -9.51 -5.61
N VAL A 236 1.45 -9.93 -6.72
CA VAL A 236 2.49 -9.17 -7.44
C VAL A 236 2.15 -9.01 -8.92
N GLY A 237 2.45 -7.83 -9.46
CA GLY A 237 2.33 -7.55 -10.89
C GLY A 237 3.57 -8.01 -11.66
N LEU A 238 3.40 -8.77 -12.74
CA LEU A 238 4.50 -9.23 -13.59
C LEU A 238 5.23 -8.09 -14.32
N HIS A 239 4.61 -6.92 -14.41
CA HIS A 239 5.14 -5.72 -15.05
C HIS A 239 5.39 -4.60 -14.04
N ASP A 240 5.55 -4.93 -12.77
CA ASP A 240 5.86 -3.98 -11.72
C ASP A 240 7.24 -3.34 -11.95
N ARG A 241 7.25 -2.00 -12.02
CA ARG A 241 8.48 -1.19 -12.15
C ARG A 241 8.87 -0.54 -10.83
N ASN A 242 8.06 -0.61 -9.79
CA ASN A 242 8.30 0.07 -8.53
C ASN A 242 8.91 -0.87 -7.48
N VAL A 243 8.51 -2.13 -7.49
CA VAL A 243 9.09 -3.15 -6.61
C VAL A 243 9.70 -4.32 -7.39
N ASP A 244 10.88 -4.78 -6.94
CA ASP A 244 11.50 -5.99 -7.46
C ASP A 244 10.67 -7.22 -7.05
N VAL A 245 9.91 -7.76 -8.00
CA VAL A 245 9.03 -8.91 -7.79
C VAL A 245 9.81 -10.15 -7.36
N ALA A 246 11.00 -10.38 -7.92
CA ALA A 246 11.80 -11.55 -7.61
C ALA A 246 12.34 -11.45 -6.17
N GLU A 247 12.91 -10.31 -5.81
CA GLU A 247 13.34 -10.04 -4.42
C GLU A 247 12.18 -10.21 -3.44
N THR A 248 11.04 -9.58 -3.73
CA THR A 248 9.86 -9.57 -2.85
C THR A 248 9.35 -10.99 -2.62
N GLU A 249 9.21 -11.78 -3.68
CA GLU A 249 8.78 -13.17 -3.55
C GLU A 249 9.77 -14.03 -2.76
N ASP A 250 11.07 -13.90 -2.99
CA ASP A 250 12.09 -14.69 -2.29
C ASP A 250 12.09 -14.37 -0.78
N VAL A 251 11.99 -13.10 -0.41
CA VAL A 251 11.88 -12.66 0.99
C VAL A 251 10.61 -13.20 1.64
N TYR A 252 9.45 -13.05 1.00
CA TYR A 252 8.20 -13.54 1.56
C TYR A 252 8.18 -15.07 1.68
N ARG A 253 8.66 -15.81 0.66
CA ARG A 253 8.70 -17.28 0.68
C ARG A 253 9.60 -17.81 1.79
N SER A 254 10.78 -17.21 1.95
CA SER A 254 11.72 -17.61 3.00
C SER A 254 11.20 -17.29 4.41
N THR A 255 10.39 -16.24 4.54
CA THR A 255 9.85 -15.79 5.83
C THR A 255 8.61 -16.57 6.27
N PHE A 256 7.60 -16.67 5.41
CA PHE A 256 6.28 -17.20 5.79
C PHE A 256 6.07 -18.68 5.44
N GLY A 257 6.94 -19.25 4.59
CA GLY A 257 6.96 -20.68 4.27
C GLY A 257 5.57 -21.23 3.89
N PRO A 258 5.02 -22.21 4.63
CA PRO A 258 3.73 -22.84 4.31
C PRO A 258 2.52 -21.91 4.52
N HIS A 259 2.68 -20.79 5.21
CA HIS A 259 1.61 -19.81 5.43
C HIS A 259 1.49 -18.80 4.30
N LEU A 260 2.39 -18.84 3.31
CA LEU A 260 2.36 -17.95 2.15
C LEU A 260 1.62 -18.58 0.97
N THR A 261 0.73 -17.79 0.39
CA THR A 261 0.24 -17.98 -0.98
C THR A 261 0.71 -16.83 -1.86
N VAL A 262 1.03 -17.11 -3.13
CA VAL A 262 1.57 -16.10 -4.05
C VAL A 262 0.85 -16.15 -5.37
N SER A 263 0.37 -14.99 -5.81
CA SER A 263 -0.27 -14.77 -7.09
C SER A 263 0.52 -13.79 -7.94
N ARG A 264 0.87 -14.23 -9.15
CA ARG A 264 1.52 -13.40 -10.16
C ARG A 264 0.50 -13.00 -11.20
N LEU A 265 0.23 -11.71 -11.31
CA LEU A 265 -0.84 -11.16 -12.13
C LEU A 265 -0.25 -10.40 -13.32
N ASP A 266 -0.92 -10.47 -14.46
CA ASP A 266 -0.56 -9.73 -15.68
C ASP A 266 -0.95 -8.25 -15.52
N GLY A 267 -0.23 -7.56 -14.65
CA GLY A 267 -0.45 -6.18 -14.25
C GLY A 267 0.84 -5.52 -13.81
N ALA A 268 0.76 -4.21 -13.65
CA ALA A 268 1.84 -3.36 -13.19
C ALA A 268 1.70 -3.08 -11.68
N HIS A 269 2.25 -1.97 -11.17
CA HIS A 269 2.50 -1.83 -9.73
C HIS A 269 1.24 -1.85 -8.88
N SER A 270 0.18 -1.16 -9.30
CA SER A 270 -1.10 -1.19 -8.56
C SER A 270 -1.96 -2.40 -8.90
N LEU A 271 -1.37 -3.44 -9.53
CA LEU A 271 -2.04 -4.52 -10.23
C LEU A 271 -2.98 -4.03 -11.35
N ALA A 272 -2.83 -2.79 -11.80
CA ALA A 272 -3.54 -2.28 -12.96
C ALA A 272 -2.99 -2.91 -14.25
N ARG A 273 -3.80 -2.97 -15.30
CA ARG A 273 -3.33 -3.36 -16.63
C ARG A 273 -2.28 -2.36 -17.09
N THR A 274 -1.19 -2.83 -17.70
CA THR A 274 -0.09 -1.97 -18.18
C THR A 274 -0.56 -0.83 -19.09
N ALA A 275 -1.49 -1.12 -20.00
CA ALA A 275 -2.09 -0.11 -20.88
C ALA A 275 -2.83 1.03 -20.16
N MET A 276 -3.22 0.84 -18.89
CA MET A 276 -3.85 1.87 -18.07
C MET A 276 -2.85 2.69 -17.27
N GLU A 277 -1.75 2.10 -16.80
CA GLU A 277 -0.68 2.85 -16.13
C GLU A 277 0.15 3.67 -17.14
N ASP A 278 0.37 3.15 -18.35
CA ASP A 278 1.14 3.85 -19.38
C ASP A 278 0.35 4.98 -20.09
N ASN A 279 -0.94 5.17 -19.75
CA ASN A 279 -1.77 6.19 -20.39
C ASN A 279 -2.80 6.78 -19.42
N ASP A 280 -2.43 7.90 -18.79
CA ASP A 280 -3.26 8.63 -17.81
C ASP A 280 -4.69 8.91 -18.29
N ALA A 281 -4.88 9.26 -19.57
CA ALA A 281 -6.19 9.60 -20.11
C ALA A 281 -7.10 8.36 -20.22
N ILE A 282 -6.53 7.22 -20.60
CA ILE A 282 -7.25 5.93 -20.68
C ILE A 282 -7.50 5.39 -19.26
N GLY A 283 -6.51 5.46 -18.38
CA GLY A 283 -6.62 5.06 -16.98
C GLY A 283 -7.72 5.83 -16.24
N LEU A 284 -7.74 7.16 -16.37
CA LEU A 284 -8.78 8.01 -15.76
C LEU A 284 -10.17 7.72 -16.32
N ALA A 285 -10.30 7.59 -17.64
CA ALA A 285 -11.60 7.28 -18.25
C ALA A 285 -12.12 5.89 -17.80
N ALA A 286 -11.23 4.89 -17.73
CA ALA A 286 -11.59 3.57 -17.25
C ALA A 286 -11.96 3.57 -15.76
N ALA A 287 -11.27 4.34 -14.92
CA ALA A 287 -11.62 4.50 -13.50
C ALA A 287 -13.06 4.98 -13.32
N ILE A 288 -13.48 5.95 -14.13
CA ILE A 288 -14.81 6.56 -14.02
C ILE A 288 -15.93 5.64 -14.55
N PHE A 289 -15.68 4.95 -15.66
CA PHE A 289 -16.74 4.20 -16.38
C PHE A 289 -16.73 2.70 -16.14
N TRP A 290 -15.56 2.11 -15.85
CA TRP A 290 -15.34 0.68 -15.69
C TRP A 290 -14.24 0.39 -14.64
N PRO A 291 -14.44 0.74 -13.36
CA PRO A 291 -13.40 0.63 -12.34
C PRO A 291 -12.84 -0.78 -12.18
N ARG A 292 -13.68 -1.82 -12.36
CA ARG A 292 -13.25 -3.24 -12.36
C ARG A 292 -12.30 -3.59 -13.52
N ALA A 293 -12.42 -2.90 -14.65
CA ALA A 293 -11.60 -3.16 -15.83
C ALA A 293 -10.18 -2.57 -15.71
N ILE A 294 -9.91 -1.78 -14.66
CA ILE A 294 -8.58 -1.23 -14.39
C ILE A 294 -7.60 -2.33 -14.03
N PHE A 295 -8.03 -3.25 -13.19
CA PHE A 295 -7.14 -4.27 -12.67
C PHE A 295 -6.83 -5.37 -13.68
N ALA A 296 -5.68 -5.98 -13.48
CA ALA A 296 -5.26 -7.19 -14.16
C ALA A 296 -6.36 -8.25 -14.05
N PRO A 297 -6.60 -9.04 -15.11
CA PRO A 297 -7.57 -10.13 -15.06
C PRO A 297 -7.34 -11.00 -13.81
N ARG A 298 -8.43 -11.30 -13.08
CA ARG A 298 -8.47 -12.11 -11.85
C ARG A 298 -7.93 -11.47 -10.58
N ALA A 299 -7.41 -10.23 -10.59
CA ALA A 299 -6.89 -9.62 -9.35
C ALA A 299 -7.93 -9.61 -8.21
N ILE A 300 -9.15 -9.15 -8.49
CA ILE A 300 -10.23 -9.09 -7.49
C ILE A 300 -10.74 -10.50 -7.13
N ASP A 301 -10.87 -11.40 -8.10
CA ASP A 301 -11.31 -12.79 -7.86
C ASP A 301 -10.32 -13.55 -6.97
N ASP A 302 -9.02 -13.33 -7.18
CA ASP A 302 -7.93 -13.95 -6.42
C ASP A 302 -7.92 -13.47 -4.96
N TYR A 303 -8.05 -12.15 -4.77
CA TYR A 303 -8.22 -11.54 -3.45
C TYR A 303 -9.47 -12.05 -2.72
N SER A 304 -10.63 -12.06 -3.38
CA SER A 304 -11.89 -12.56 -2.80
C SER A 304 -11.79 -14.05 -2.46
N SER A 305 -11.13 -14.84 -3.31
CA SER A 305 -10.88 -16.26 -3.05
C SER A 305 -9.98 -16.47 -1.85
N PHE A 306 -8.93 -15.66 -1.65
CA PHE A 306 -8.09 -15.75 -0.45
C PHE A 306 -8.89 -15.43 0.82
N LEU A 307 -9.63 -14.32 0.82
CA LEU A 307 -10.48 -13.94 1.97
C LEU A 307 -11.47 -15.04 2.34
N SER A 308 -12.05 -15.72 1.35
CA SER A 308 -12.98 -16.84 1.55
C SER A 308 -12.34 -18.04 2.27
N THR A 309 -11.00 -18.10 2.36
CA THR A 309 -10.27 -19.14 3.11
C THR A 309 -9.89 -18.73 4.53
N ILE A 310 -9.99 -17.43 4.87
CA ILE A 310 -9.61 -16.89 6.18
C ILE A 310 -10.82 -16.88 7.10
N GLY A 311 -10.83 -17.77 8.11
CA GLY A 311 -11.85 -17.88 9.14
C GLY A 311 -12.57 -19.22 9.14
#